data_AF-A0A9N8EUT0-F1
#
_entry.id   AF-A0A9N8EUT0-F1
#
_cell.length_a   1.000
_cell.length_b   1.000
_cell.length_c   1.000
_cell.angle_alpha   90.00
_cell.angle_beta   90.00
_cell.angle_gamma   90.00
#
_symmetry.space_group_name_H-M   'P 1'
#
loop_
_entity.id
_entity.type
_entity.pdbx_description
1 polymer ?
#
loop_
_entity_poly.entity_id
_entity_poly.type
_entity_poly.pdbx_seq_one_letter_code
_entity_poly.pdbx_strand_id
1 'polypeptide(L)'
;MRPEFAEYGKNRFGPNLRNLQSAIARDYNRMAKDCAYFGNDMSVLLEQRKENPPVERSWHTSEAKTLLEEDITNGIHLSIDQETGKKIEPKAIYRLRPEYREFTLKVFRNHIYQEVKRREKIESKHRFGKKKLRNPAAVAHPHLVALAQLGEEKTKESVAKKIALRIQNKKKGRGKQA
;
A
#
# COMPACT_ATOMS: atom_id res chain seq x y z
N MET A 1 28.12 15.55 32.07
CA MET A 1 27.02 14.56 32.10
C MET A 1 25.71 15.34 32.13
N ARG A 2 24.66 14.93 31.41
CA ARG A 2 23.40 15.68 31.45
C ARG A 2 22.74 15.53 32.84
N PRO A 3 22.16 16.60 33.41
CA PRO A 3 21.61 16.58 34.77
C PRO A 3 20.48 15.56 34.95
N GLU A 4 19.73 15.29 33.87
CA GLU A 4 18.66 14.27 33.82
C GLU A 4 19.11 12.84 34.14
N PHE A 5 20.40 12.53 34.03
CA PHE A 5 20.94 11.20 34.36
C PHE A 5 21.63 11.13 35.72
N ALA A 6 21.66 12.23 36.48
CA ALA A 6 22.31 12.27 37.78
C ALA A 6 21.60 11.38 38.83
N GLU A 7 20.30 11.17 38.67
CA GLU A 7 19.48 10.29 39.54
C GLU A 7 19.84 8.79 39.38
N TYR A 8 20.38 8.40 38.22
CA TYR A 8 20.71 7.01 37.94
C TYR A 8 22.16 6.70 38.28
N GLY A 9 22.38 5.87 39.30
CA GLY A 9 23.72 5.44 39.70
C GLY A 9 24.47 4.77 38.53
N LYS A 10 25.72 5.20 38.27
CA LYS A 10 26.59 4.69 37.18
C LYS A 10 26.69 3.16 37.13
N ASN A 11 26.61 2.51 38.29
CA ASN A 11 26.71 1.05 38.44
C ASN A 11 25.52 0.30 37.79
N ARG A 12 24.40 0.98 37.49
CA ARG A 12 23.20 0.38 36.88
C ARG A 12 23.22 0.37 35.35
N PHE A 13 24.10 1.15 34.72
CA PHE A 13 24.11 1.28 33.26
C PHE A 13 24.39 -0.04 32.54
N GLY A 14 25.42 -0.77 32.97
CA GLY A 14 25.81 -2.05 32.36
C GLY A 14 24.71 -3.13 32.45
N PRO A 15 24.12 -3.39 33.62
CA PRO A 15 22.95 -4.27 33.75
C PRO A 15 21.76 -3.83 32.90
N ASN A 16 21.41 -2.53 32.91
CA ASN A 16 20.27 -2.02 32.13
C ASN A 16 20.47 -2.19 30.62
N LEU A 17 21.68 -1.93 30.12
CA LEU A 17 22.01 -2.13 28.71
C LEU A 17 21.89 -3.60 28.31
N ARG A 18 22.39 -4.53 29.13
CA ARG A 18 22.24 -5.97 28.90
C ARG A 18 20.77 -6.38 28.89
N ASN A 19 19.97 -5.89 29.84
CA ASN A 19 18.53 -6.16 29.88
C ASN A 19 17.80 -5.65 28.63
N LEU A 20 18.15 -4.45 28.15
CA LEU A 20 17.60 -3.91 26.91
C LEU A 20 17.98 -4.76 25.69
N GLN A 21 19.24 -5.15 25.58
CA GLN A 21 19.70 -6.04 24.50
C GLN A 21 18.97 -7.39 24.54
N SER A 22 18.79 -7.98 25.72
CA SER A 22 18.02 -9.22 25.89
C SER A 22 16.54 -9.03 25.56
N ALA A 23 15.93 -7.89 25.89
CA ALA A 23 14.56 -7.58 25.52
C ALA A 23 14.41 -7.48 23.99
N ILE A 24 15.28 -6.71 23.33
CA ILE A 24 15.32 -6.59 21.87
C ILE A 24 15.49 -7.97 21.22
N ALA A 25 16.43 -8.78 21.71
CA ALA A 25 16.66 -10.13 21.18
C ALA A 25 15.42 -11.03 21.34
N ARG A 26 14.71 -10.95 22.47
CA ARG A 26 13.44 -11.67 22.66
C ARG A 26 12.37 -11.23 21.68
N ASP A 27 12.23 -9.92 21.44
CA ASP A 27 11.24 -9.39 20.51
C ASP A 27 11.54 -9.81 19.07
N TYR A 28 12.81 -9.77 18.65
CA TYR A 28 13.23 -10.29 17.34
C TYR A 28 12.93 -11.79 17.20
N ASN A 29 13.24 -12.59 18.22
CA ASN A 29 12.95 -14.01 18.19
C ASN A 29 11.44 -14.30 18.13
N ARG A 30 10.63 -13.51 18.83
CA ARG A 30 9.17 -13.60 18.75
C ARG A 30 8.68 -13.24 17.34
N MET A 31 9.13 -12.12 16.79
CA MET A 31 8.79 -11.70 15.43
C MET A 31 9.16 -12.76 14.40
N ALA A 32 10.35 -13.37 14.53
CA ALA A 32 10.79 -14.44 13.62
C ALA A 32 9.86 -15.67 13.69
N LYS A 33 9.43 -16.06 14.89
CA LYS A 33 8.44 -17.14 15.08
C LYS A 33 7.09 -16.77 14.49
N ASP A 34 6.60 -15.57 14.74
CA ASP A 34 5.31 -15.10 14.22
C ASP A 34 5.31 -15.09 12.68
N CYS A 35 6.41 -14.66 12.04
CA CYS A 35 6.59 -14.74 10.59
C CYS A 35 6.58 -16.19 10.08
N ALA A 36 7.23 -17.12 10.79
CA ALA A 36 7.24 -18.53 10.42
C ALA A 36 5.85 -19.17 10.55
N TYR A 37 5.13 -18.90 11.64
CA TYR A 37 3.76 -19.38 11.84
C TYR A 37 2.81 -18.82 10.79
N PHE A 38 2.88 -17.51 10.52
CA PHE A 38 2.08 -16.90 9.46
C PHE A 38 2.36 -17.53 8.08
N GLY A 39 3.63 -17.80 7.77
CA GLY A 39 4.02 -18.48 6.54
C GLY A 39 3.40 -19.88 6.42
N ASN A 40 3.43 -20.65 7.51
CA ASN A 40 2.82 -21.98 7.59
C ASN A 40 1.28 -21.93 7.46
N ASP A 41 0.61 -21.03 8.18
CA ASP A 41 -0.84 -20.88 8.10
C ASP A 41 -1.27 -20.50 6.68
N MET A 42 -0.50 -19.62 6.03
CA MET A 42 -0.72 -19.25 4.64
C MET A 42 -0.52 -20.43 3.68
N SER A 43 0.50 -21.28 3.87
CA SER A 43 0.68 -22.44 3.00
C SER A 43 -0.48 -23.43 3.14
N VAL A 44 -0.95 -23.70 4.36
CA VAL A 44 -2.12 -24.56 4.61
C VAL A 44 -3.38 -23.99 3.93
N LEU A 45 -3.64 -22.69 4.07
CA LEU A 45 -4.78 -22.04 3.42
C LEU A 45 -4.70 -22.10 1.89
N LEU A 46 -3.50 -21.99 1.33
CA LEU A 46 -3.29 -22.08 -0.12
C LEU A 46 -3.49 -23.51 -0.63
N GLU A 47 -3.02 -24.52 0.10
CA GLU A 47 -3.26 -25.93 -0.22
C GLU A 47 -4.76 -26.26 -0.20
N GLN A 48 -5.46 -25.87 0.86
CA GLN A 48 -6.91 -26.04 0.96
C GLN A 48 -7.68 -25.38 -0.20
N ARG A 49 -7.25 -24.19 -0.64
CA ARG A 49 -7.86 -23.50 -1.79
C ARG A 49 -7.55 -24.17 -3.13
N LYS A 50 -6.41 -24.87 -3.26
CA LYS A 50 -6.11 -25.64 -4.48
C LYS A 50 -7.01 -26.87 -4.58
N GLU A 51 -7.24 -27.55 -3.46
CA GLU A 51 -8.12 -28.72 -3.41
C GLU A 51 -9.59 -28.34 -3.56
N ASN A 52 -9.98 -27.21 -2.97
CA ASN A 52 -11.35 -26.71 -2.99
C ASN A 52 -11.36 -25.30 -3.61
N PRO A 53 -11.28 -25.19 -4.95
CA PRO A 53 -11.38 -23.90 -5.59
C PRO A 53 -12.73 -23.26 -5.25
N PRO A 54 -12.77 -21.94 -5.00
CA PRO A 54 -14.03 -21.24 -4.78
C PRO A 54 -15.00 -21.54 -5.92
N VAL A 55 -16.22 -21.98 -5.58
CA VAL A 55 -17.26 -22.30 -6.56
C VAL A 55 -17.66 -21.07 -7.36
N GLU A 56 -17.62 -19.90 -6.72
CA GLU A 56 -17.96 -18.63 -7.34
C GLU A 56 -16.70 -17.88 -7.79
N ARG A 57 -16.75 -17.39 -9.03
CA ARG A 57 -15.73 -16.47 -9.55
C ARG A 57 -15.68 -15.23 -8.68
N SER A 58 -14.49 -14.67 -8.44
CA SER A 58 -14.40 -13.42 -7.68
C SER A 58 -14.97 -12.24 -8.48
N TRP A 59 -15.89 -11.48 -7.88
CA TRP A 59 -16.46 -10.27 -8.50
C TRP A 59 -15.37 -9.30 -8.97
N HIS A 60 -14.33 -9.12 -8.17
CA HIS A 60 -13.28 -8.13 -8.43
C HIS A 60 -12.45 -8.38 -9.69
N THR A 61 -12.35 -9.63 -10.12
CA THR A 61 -11.62 -10.07 -11.32
C THR A 61 -12.54 -10.35 -12.50
N SER A 62 -13.86 -10.20 -12.31
CA SER A 62 -14.84 -10.50 -13.35
C SER A 62 -15.06 -9.34 -14.31
N GLU A 63 -15.46 -9.66 -15.54
CA GLU A 63 -15.87 -8.68 -16.55
C GLU A 63 -17.17 -7.95 -16.13
N ALA A 64 -18.03 -8.61 -15.35
CA ALA A 64 -19.22 -8.00 -14.77
C ALA A 64 -18.91 -6.71 -13.99
N LYS A 65 -17.76 -6.66 -13.30
CA LYS A 65 -17.34 -5.45 -12.58
C LYS A 65 -17.02 -4.31 -13.55
N THR A 66 -16.23 -4.54 -14.58
CA THR A 66 -15.82 -3.50 -15.53
C THR A 66 -17.03 -2.96 -16.28
N LEU A 67 -17.92 -3.85 -16.73
CA LEU A 67 -19.17 -3.48 -17.39
C LEU A 67 -20.10 -2.71 -16.46
N LEU A 68 -20.19 -3.08 -15.18
CA LEU A 68 -21.00 -2.33 -14.22
C LEU A 68 -20.45 -0.93 -13.99
N GLU A 69 -19.12 -0.78 -13.89
CA GLU A 69 -18.49 0.53 -13.76
C GLU A 69 -18.79 1.41 -14.99
N GLU A 70 -18.78 0.86 -16.20
CA GLU A 70 -19.20 1.55 -17.42
C GLU A 70 -20.67 1.96 -17.38
N ASP A 71 -21.57 1.03 -17.03
CA ASP A 71 -23.02 1.29 -16.95
C ASP A 71 -23.36 2.37 -15.92
N ILE A 72 -22.64 2.41 -14.79
CA ILE A 72 -22.80 3.48 -13.80
C ILE A 72 -22.21 4.80 -14.33
N THR A 73 -21.12 4.77 -15.10
CA THR A 73 -20.56 5.97 -15.79
C THR A 73 -21.50 6.55 -16.81
N ASN A 74 -22.18 5.69 -17.55
CA ASN A 74 -23.19 6.06 -18.52
C ASN A 74 -24.50 6.51 -17.87
N GLY A 75 -24.61 6.46 -16.53
CA GLY A 75 -25.78 6.93 -15.80
C GLY A 75 -27.00 6.01 -15.90
N ILE A 76 -26.83 4.74 -16.31
CA ILE A 76 -27.94 3.79 -16.49
C ILE A 76 -28.67 3.52 -15.15
N HIS A 77 -27.96 3.59 -14.04
CA HIS A 77 -28.56 3.49 -12.71
C HIS A 77 -29.46 4.68 -12.33
N LEU A 78 -29.38 5.80 -13.06
CA LEU A 78 -30.18 7.01 -12.86
C LEU A 78 -31.30 7.16 -13.89
N SER A 79 -31.29 6.36 -14.97
CA SER A 79 -32.34 6.44 -15.97
C SER A 79 -33.69 6.09 -15.36
N ILE A 80 -34.72 6.61 -16.00
CA ILE A 80 -36.11 6.43 -15.60
C ILE A 80 -36.70 5.40 -16.56
N ASP A 81 -37.32 4.38 -16.00
CA ASP A 81 -38.12 3.42 -16.77
C ASP A 81 -39.28 4.18 -17.42
N GLN A 82 -39.34 4.15 -18.75
CA GLN A 82 -40.34 4.92 -19.51
C GLN A 82 -41.78 4.51 -19.18
N GLU A 83 -41.99 3.23 -18.84
CA GLU A 83 -43.31 2.69 -18.52
C GLU A 83 -43.80 3.06 -17.12
N THR A 84 -42.90 3.07 -16.12
CA THR A 84 -43.28 3.25 -14.72
C THR A 84 -42.97 4.65 -14.18
N GLY A 85 -42.15 5.44 -14.89
CA GLY A 85 -41.70 6.75 -14.45
C GLY A 85 -40.78 6.70 -13.21
N LYS A 86 -40.26 5.53 -12.85
CA LYS A 86 -39.39 5.32 -11.68
C LYS A 86 -37.95 5.06 -12.11
N LYS A 87 -37.00 5.25 -11.19
CA LYS A 87 -35.61 4.87 -11.41
C LYS A 87 -35.50 3.38 -11.72
N ILE A 88 -34.66 3.02 -12.69
CA ILE A 88 -34.45 1.62 -13.07
C ILE A 88 -34.03 0.81 -11.83
N GLU A 89 -34.74 -0.29 -11.59
CA GLU A 89 -34.39 -1.19 -10.50
C GLU A 89 -33.08 -1.95 -10.80
N PRO A 90 -32.24 -2.24 -9.80
CA PRO A 90 -31.04 -3.08 -9.99
C PRO A 90 -31.32 -4.43 -10.67
N LYS A 91 -32.53 -4.98 -10.50
CA LYS A 91 -32.98 -6.21 -11.13
C LYS A 91 -33.15 -6.07 -12.65
N ALA A 92 -33.56 -4.90 -13.13
CA ALA A 92 -33.65 -4.62 -14.56
C ALA A 92 -32.23 -4.50 -15.16
N ILE A 93 -31.32 -3.76 -14.50
CA ILE A 93 -29.92 -3.66 -14.91
C ILE A 93 -29.25 -5.03 -15.02
N TYR A 94 -29.49 -5.91 -14.03
CA TYR A 94 -29.00 -7.28 -14.02
C TYR A 94 -29.44 -8.12 -15.24
N ARG A 95 -30.60 -7.82 -15.82
CA ARG A 95 -31.14 -8.57 -16.96
C ARG A 95 -30.54 -8.11 -18.30
N LEU A 96 -29.98 -6.90 -18.37
CA LEU A 96 -29.46 -6.29 -19.59
C LEU A 96 -28.30 -7.07 -20.20
N ARG A 97 -27.39 -7.55 -19.35
CA ARG A 97 -26.15 -8.18 -19.78
C ARG A 97 -26.04 -9.61 -19.24
N PRO A 98 -25.65 -10.61 -20.06
CA PRO A 98 -25.50 -11.99 -19.61
C PRO A 98 -24.37 -12.17 -18.60
N GLU A 99 -23.30 -11.37 -18.67
CA GLU A 99 -22.12 -11.44 -17.78
C GLU A 99 -22.49 -11.18 -16.32
N TYR A 100 -23.52 -10.36 -16.07
CA TYR A 100 -24.02 -10.13 -14.72
C TYR A 100 -24.60 -11.38 -14.08
N ARG A 101 -25.09 -12.32 -14.89
CA ARG A 101 -25.71 -13.56 -14.43
C ARG A 101 -24.73 -14.60 -13.90
N GLU A 102 -23.42 -14.37 -14.08
CA GLU A 102 -22.38 -15.15 -13.39
C GLU A 102 -22.50 -15.04 -11.86
N PHE A 103 -23.12 -13.96 -11.37
CA PHE A 103 -23.26 -13.67 -9.95
C PHE A 103 -24.71 -13.74 -9.52
N THR A 104 -24.95 -14.11 -8.27
CA THR A 104 -26.30 -14.03 -7.72
C THR A 104 -26.81 -12.59 -7.72
N LEU A 105 -28.11 -12.41 -7.98
CA LEU A 105 -28.74 -11.09 -8.02
C LEU A 105 -28.47 -10.27 -6.74
N LYS A 106 -28.37 -10.95 -5.58
CA LYS A 106 -28.05 -10.33 -4.29
C LYS A 106 -26.64 -9.73 -4.28
N VAL A 107 -25.64 -10.47 -4.76
CA VAL A 107 -24.25 -10.01 -4.86
C VAL A 107 -24.16 -8.83 -5.83
N PHE A 108 -24.76 -8.97 -7.01
CA PHE A 108 -24.79 -7.91 -8.03
C PHE A 108 -25.41 -6.60 -7.49
N ARG A 109 -26.58 -6.69 -6.85
CA ARG A 109 -27.28 -5.55 -6.26
C ARG A 109 -26.41 -4.84 -5.20
N ASN A 110 -25.71 -5.59 -4.36
CA ASN A 110 -24.80 -5.02 -3.38
C ASN A 110 -23.66 -4.24 -4.03
N HIS A 111 -23.09 -4.75 -5.13
CA HIS A 111 -22.03 -4.06 -5.85
C HIS A 111 -22.52 -2.78 -6.53
N ILE A 112 -23.74 -2.74 -7.07
CA ILE A 112 -24.35 -1.48 -7.56
C ILE A 112 -24.36 -0.43 -6.44
N TYR A 113 -24.85 -0.78 -5.26
CA TYR A 113 -24.92 0.17 -4.14
C TYR A 113 -23.55 0.63 -3.64
N GLN A 114 -22.58 -0.29 -3.59
CA GLN A 114 -21.21 0.05 -3.23
C GLN A 114 -20.59 1.04 -4.23
N GLU A 115 -20.79 0.82 -5.52
CA GLU A 115 -20.24 1.67 -6.57
C GLU A 115 -20.88 3.06 -6.58
N VAL A 116 -22.20 3.16 -6.46
CA VAL A 116 -22.90 4.45 -6.32
C VAL A 116 -22.36 5.21 -5.09
N LYS A 117 -22.32 4.55 -3.94
CA LYS A 117 -21.79 5.15 -2.70
C LYS A 117 -20.32 5.54 -2.81
N ARG A 118 -19.50 4.76 -3.53
CA ARG A 118 -18.10 5.07 -3.79
C ARG A 118 -17.99 6.37 -4.59
N ARG A 119 -18.81 6.54 -5.63
CA ARG A 119 -18.84 7.76 -6.46
C ARG A 119 -19.31 8.98 -5.70
N GLU A 120 -20.42 8.87 -4.97
CA GLU A 120 -20.91 9.93 -4.09
C GLU A 120 -19.82 10.38 -3.13
N LYS A 121 -19.05 9.45 -2.55
CA LYS A 121 -17.94 9.77 -1.65
C LYS A 121 -16.78 10.47 -2.34
N ILE A 122 -16.48 10.13 -3.59
CA ILE A 122 -15.44 10.78 -4.40
C ILE A 122 -15.90 12.20 -4.77
N GLU A 123 -17.11 12.33 -5.29
CA GLU A 123 -17.74 13.59 -5.70
C GLU A 123 -17.95 14.54 -4.53
N SER A 124 -18.29 13.98 -3.36
CA SER A 124 -18.56 14.75 -2.16
C SER A 124 -17.42 15.71 -1.80
N LYS A 125 -16.16 15.47 -2.23
CA LYS A 125 -14.93 16.32 -2.09
C LYS A 125 -14.59 16.83 -0.67
N HIS A 126 -15.57 16.84 0.24
CA HIS A 126 -15.60 17.51 1.53
C HIS A 126 -14.79 16.73 2.57
N ARG A 127 -14.67 15.41 2.39
CA ARG A 127 -13.86 14.56 3.27
C ARG A 127 -12.36 14.75 3.04
N PHE A 128 -11.94 15.08 1.81
CA PHE A 128 -10.53 15.28 1.47
C PHE A 128 -10.10 16.75 1.57
N GLY A 129 -11.02 17.72 1.44
CA GLY A 129 -10.74 19.13 1.73
C GLY A 129 -10.20 19.34 3.16
N LYS A 130 -10.78 18.64 4.15
CA LYS A 130 -10.34 18.73 5.56
C LYS A 130 -8.98 18.07 5.85
N LYS A 131 -8.55 17.09 5.05
CA LYS A 131 -7.22 16.48 5.20
C LYS A 131 -6.10 17.39 4.73
N LYS A 132 -6.33 18.21 3.69
CA LYS A 132 -5.37 19.24 3.27
C LYS A 132 -5.14 20.32 4.34
N LEU A 133 -6.15 20.58 5.19
CA LEU A 133 -6.04 21.50 6.33
C LEU A 133 -5.29 20.90 7.53
N ARG A 134 -5.13 19.57 7.60
CA ARG A 134 -4.54 18.89 8.77
C ARG A 134 -3.02 18.70 8.69
N ASN A 135 -2.38 19.03 7.57
CA ASN A 135 -0.94 18.94 7.40
C ASN A 135 -0.30 20.29 7.03
N PRO A 136 -0.32 21.30 7.91
CA PRO A 136 0.64 22.39 7.80
C PRO A 136 2.08 21.92 8.13
N ALA A 137 2.26 20.77 8.78
CA ALA A 137 3.59 20.24 9.17
C ALA A 137 4.37 19.50 8.05
N ALA A 138 3.79 19.35 6.86
CA ALA A 138 4.57 19.03 5.65
C ALA A 138 5.28 20.28 5.09
N VAL A 139 4.98 21.47 5.63
CA VAL A 139 5.75 22.69 5.43
C VAL A 139 6.85 22.73 6.50
N ALA A 140 8.07 22.37 6.07
CA ALA A 140 9.35 22.72 6.68
C ALA A 140 9.64 22.24 8.12
N HIS A 141 10.13 21.01 8.25
CA HIS A 141 11.25 20.76 9.18
C HIS A 141 12.57 21.02 8.41
N PRO A 142 13.21 22.20 8.53
CA PRO A 142 14.43 22.54 7.78
C PRO A 142 15.57 21.53 7.98
N HIS A 143 15.59 20.83 9.12
CA HIS A 143 16.60 19.83 9.44
C HIS A 143 16.53 18.54 8.60
N LEU A 144 15.34 18.10 8.16
CA LEU A 144 15.21 16.88 7.35
C LEU A 144 15.53 17.13 5.87
N VAL A 145 15.25 18.33 5.36
CA VAL A 145 15.66 18.75 4.01
C VAL A 145 17.19 18.90 3.94
N ALA A 146 17.82 19.45 4.98
CA ALA A 146 19.28 19.54 5.08
C ALA A 146 19.98 18.17 5.12
N LEU A 147 19.40 17.18 5.81
CA LEU A 147 19.93 15.82 5.85
C LEU A 147 19.80 15.08 4.50
N ALA A 148 18.71 15.30 3.76
CA ALA A 148 18.56 14.75 2.42
C ALA A 148 19.55 15.37 1.42
N GLN A 149 19.78 16.68 1.50
CA GLN A 149 20.78 17.39 0.67
C GLN A 149 22.21 16.92 0.98
N LEU A 150 22.56 16.74 2.25
CA LEU A 150 23.88 16.22 2.66
C LEU A 150 24.12 14.74 2.26
N GLY A 151 23.06 13.94 2.15
CA GLY A 151 23.13 12.55 1.68
C GLY A 151 23.37 12.42 0.18
N GLU A 152 22.76 13.31 -0.63
CA GLU A 152 22.93 13.32 -2.08
C GLU A 152 24.31 13.81 -2.52
N GLU A 153 24.90 14.79 -1.82
CA GLU A 153 26.24 15.30 -2.18
C GLU A 153 27.33 14.25 -1.95
N LYS A 154 27.25 13.50 -0.85
CA LYS A 154 28.21 12.42 -0.55
C LYS A 154 28.17 11.27 -1.57
N THR A 155 26.99 10.99 -2.14
CA THR A 155 26.85 9.95 -3.16
C THR A 155 27.35 10.42 -4.53
N LYS A 156 27.07 11.67 -4.92
CA LYS A 156 27.57 12.27 -6.17
C LYS A 156 29.10 12.40 -6.18
N GLU A 157 29.70 12.83 -5.07
CA GLU A 157 31.16 12.95 -4.94
C GLU A 157 31.86 11.57 -4.97
N SER A 158 31.27 10.57 -4.33
CA SER A 158 31.77 9.18 -4.35
C SER A 158 31.73 8.57 -5.75
N VAL A 159 30.64 8.78 -6.50
CA VAL A 159 30.50 8.31 -7.88
C VAL A 159 31.50 9.02 -8.80
N ALA A 160 31.68 10.33 -8.66
CA ALA A 160 32.63 11.11 -9.47
C ALA A 160 34.09 10.66 -9.24
N LYS A 161 34.50 10.44 -7.97
CA LYS A 161 35.83 9.90 -7.64
C LYS A 161 36.05 8.52 -8.25
N LYS A 162 35.04 7.64 -8.23
CA LYS A 162 35.10 6.30 -8.81
C LYS A 162 35.25 6.33 -10.34
N ILE A 163 34.59 7.27 -11.02
CA ILE A 163 34.72 7.48 -12.47
C ILE A 163 36.14 8.01 -12.81
N ALA A 164 36.64 9.01 -12.08
CA ALA A 164 37.97 9.58 -12.29
C ALA A 164 39.09 8.54 -12.12
N LEU A 165 39.00 7.69 -11.09
CA LEU A 165 39.94 6.60 -10.86
C LEU A 165 39.96 5.60 -12.03
N ARG A 166 38.78 5.29 -12.59
CA ARG A 166 38.65 4.37 -13.74
C ARG A 166 39.27 4.95 -15.01
N ILE A 167 39.16 6.26 -15.23
CA ILE A 167 39.79 6.96 -16.37
C ILE A 167 41.31 6.98 -16.24
N GLN A 168 41.86 7.27 -15.06
CA GLN A 168 43.31 7.24 -14.82
C GLN A 168 43.91 5.84 -15.02
N ASN A 169 43.25 4.80 -14.52
CA ASN A 169 43.71 3.42 -14.71
C ASN A 169 43.66 2.99 -16.18
N LYS A 170 42.66 3.45 -16.95
CA LYS A 170 42.57 3.19 -18.40
C LYS A 170 43.70 3.89 -19.19
N LYS A 171 44.18 5.05 -18.75
CA LYS A 171 45.32 5.74 -19.38
C LYS A 171 46.66 5.05 -19.07
N LYS A 172 46.86 4.55 -17.85
CA LYS A 172 48.10 3.84 -17.47
C LYS A 172 48.25 2.47 -18.13
N GLY A 173 47.15 1.80 -18.51
CA GLY A 173 47.17 0.50 -19.18
C GLY A 173 47.50 0.51 -20.68
N ARG A 174 47.40 1.67 -21.36
CA ARG A 174 47.64 1.78 -22.82
C ARG A 174 49.10 2.07 -23.21
N GLY A 175 50.00 2.21 -22.25
CA GLY A 175 51.44 2.47 -22.49
C GLY A 175 52.35 1.24 -22.39
N LYS A 176 51.80 0.02 -22.37
CA LYS A 176 52.57 -1.23 -22.17
C LYS A 176 52.56 -2.19 -23.37
N GLN A 177 52.27 -1.66 -24.56
CA GLN A 177 52.48 -2.34 -25.84
C GLN A 177 53.28 -1.40 -26.75
N ALA A 178 54.58 -1.32 -26.47
CA ALA A 178 55.61 -0.88 -27.39
C ALA A 178 56.85 -1.70 -27.04
#